data_AF-A0A7I7YF10-F1
#
_entry.id   AF-A0A7I7YF10-F1
#
_cell.length_a   1.000
_cell.length_b   1.000
_cell.length_c   1.000
_cell.angle_alpha   90.00
_cell.angle_beta   90.00
_cell.angle_gamma   90.00
#
_symmetry.space_group_name_H-M   'P 1'
#
loop_
_entity.id
_entity.type
_entity.pdbx_description
1 polymer ?
#
loop_
_entity_poly.entity_id
_entity_poly.type
_entity_poly.pdbx_seq_one_letter_code
_entity_poly.pdbx_strand_id
1 'polypeptide(L)' 'MEADLGALDGRITLNDQTYTAQGWTIVPAADGTTFTNGGSGHGMSVSDQSVRPF' A
#
# COMPACT_ATOMS: atom_id res chain seq x y z
N MET A 1 -8.40 -12.27 4.38
CA MET A 1 -9.24 -11.11 4.72
C MET A 1 -8.38 -9.91 4.43
N GLU A 2 -8.74 -9.06 3.47
CA GLU A 2 -8.02 -7.81 3.25
C GLU A 2 -8.28 -6.89 4.45
N ALA A 3 -7.23 -6.31 5.03
CA ALA A 3 -7.37 -5.41 6.17
C ALA A 3 -7.43 -3.96 5.69
N ASP A 4 -8.45 -3.22 6.13
CA ASP A 4 -8.58 -1.77 5.89
C ASP A 4 -7.72 -1.01 6.90
N LEU A 5 -6.56 -0.53 6.47
CA LEU A 5 -5.65 0.25 7.32
C LEU A 5 -6.17 1.67 7.60
N GLY A 6 -7.10 2.16 6.77
CA GLY A 6 -7.67 3.50 6.92
C GLY A 6 -8.54 3.68 8.16
N ALA A 7 -8.94 2.57 8.80
CA ALA A 7 -9.78 2.53 10.00
C ALA A 7 -8.99 2.25 11.29
N LEU A 8 -7.67 2.04 11.21
CA LEU A 8 -6.82 1.68 12.34
C LEU A 8 -6.08 2.89 12.91
N ASP A 9 -5.98 2.96 14.24
CA ASP A 9 -5.15 3.95 14.93
C ASP A 9 -3.72 3.45 15.14
N GLY A 10 -2.73 4.31 14.90
CA GLY A 10 -1.32 4.06 15.19
C GLY A 10 -0.52 3.44 14.04
N ARG A 11 0.67 2.90 14.38
CA ARG A 11 1.59 2.29 13.41
C ARG A 11 1.29 0.81 13.25
N ILE A 12 1.12 0.36 12.01
CA ILE A 12 0.95 -1.05 11.66
C ILE A 12 2.20 -1.54 10.91
N THR A 13 2.66 -2.74 11.24
CA THR A 13 3.69 -3.44 10.44
C THR A 13 3.00 -4.27 9.37
N LEU A 14 3.36 -4.03 8.11
CA LEU A 14 2.84 -4.78 6.97
C LEU A 14 3.55 -6.14 6.90
N ASN A 15 2.78 -7.19 6.63
CA ASN A 15 3.28 -8.53 6.30
C ASN A 15 3.01 -8.81 4.80
N ASP A 16 3.26 -10.04 4.35
CA ASP A 16 3.07 -10.45 2.94
C ASP A 16 1.58 -10.65 2.59
N GLN A 17 0.75 -9.65 2.85
CA GLN A 17 -0.67 -9.62 2.52
C GLN A 17 -1.05 -8.34 1.79
N THR A 18 -2.11 -8.42 0.98
CA THR A 18 -2.72 -7.24 0.37
C THR A 18 -3.60 -6.52 1.39
N TYR A 19 -3.45 -5.21 1.45
CA TYR A 19 -4.25 -4.33 2.29
C TYR A 19 -5.05 -3.35 1.45
N THR A 20 -6.11 -2.83 2.04
CA THR A 20 -6.84 -1.70 1.49
C THR A 20 -6.79 -0.53 2.47
N ALA A 21 -6.94 0.69 1.98
CA ALA A 21 -7.05 1.87 2.83
C ALA A 21 -7.76 2.98 2.07
N GLN A 22 -9.00 3.31 2.44
CA GLN A 22 -9.73 4.46 1.88
C GLN A 22 -9.64 4.57 0.33
N GLY A 23 -9.86 3.46 -0.38
CA GLY A 23 -9.80 3.41 -1.86
C GLY A 23 -8.41 3.16 -2.46
N TRP A 24 -7.40 2.92 -1.63
CA TRP A 24 -6.09 2.46 -2.04
C TRP A 24 -5.95 0.94 -1.87
N THR A 25 -5.29 0.28 -2.80
CA THR A 25 -4.75 -1.07 -2.65
C THR A 25 -3.26 -0.96 -2.33
N ILE A 26 -2.80 -1.69 -1.32
CA ILE A 26 -1.42 -1.67 -0.84
C ILE A 26 -0.89 -3.09 -0.90
N VAL A 27 0.17 -3.30 -1.68
CA VAL A 27 0.79 -4.60 -1.91
C VAL A 27 2.26 -4.52 -1.45
N PRO A 28 2.58 -5.04 -0.26
CA PRO A 28 3.94 -5.21 0.19
C PRO A 28 4.63 -6.34 -0.59
N ALA A 29 5.90 -6.12 -0.89
CA ALA A 29 6.82 -7.10 -1.45
C ALA A 29 8.20 -6.91 -0.80
N ALA A 30 9.08 -7.90 -1.00
CA ALA A 30 10.41 -7.87 -0.41
C ALA A 30 11.27 -6.67 -0.86
N ASP A 31 11.01 -6.14 -2.06
CA ASP A 31 11.74 -5.03 -2.69
C ASP A 31 11.06 -3.67 -2.53
N GLY A 32 9.86 -3.62 -1.95
CA GLY A 32 9.12 -2.39 -1.76
C GLY A 32 7.62 -2.61 -1.58
N THR A 33 6.88 -1.54 -1.35
CA THR A 33 5.42 -1.55 -1.23
C THR A 33 4.82 -0.75 -2.37
N THR A 34 3.84 -1.34 -3.07
CA THR A 34 3.09 -0.67 -4.13
C THR A 34 1.75 -0.18 -3.62
N PHE A 35 1.44 1.08 -3.92
CA PHE A 35 0.20 1.75 -3.56
C PHE A 35 -0.52 2.12 -4.85
N THR A 36 -1.78 1.71 -4.99
CA THR A 36 -2.62 2.01 -6.17
C THR A 36 -3.93 2.64 -5.72
N ASN A 37 -4.26 3.81 -6.26
CA ASN A 37 -5.55 4.44 -6.04
C ASN A 37 -6.59 3.86 -7.01
N GLY A 38 -7.59 3.15 -6.50
CA GLY A 38 -8.59 2.50 -7.34
C GLY A 38 -9.48 3.45 -8.13
N GLY A 39 -9.63 4.72 -7.70
CA GLY A 39 -10.48 5.70 -8.37
C GLY A 39 -9.83 6.38 -9.58
N SER A 40 -8.51 6.59 -9.52
CA SER A 40 -7.76 7.28 -10.58
C SER A 40 -6.87 6.35 -11.40
N GLY A 41 -6.55 5.16 -10.88
CA GLY A 41 -5.56 4.26 -11.47
C GLY A 41 -4.11 4.69 -11.25
N HIS A 42 -3.88 5.85 -10.63
CA HIS A 42 -2.53 6.32 -10.28
C HIS A 42 -1.97 5.58 -9.06
N GLY A 43 -0.65 5.57 -8.94
CA GLY A 43 0.01 4.91 -7.82
C GLY A 43 1.50 5.20 -7.71
N MET A 44 2.14 4.47 -6.80
CA MET A 44 3.58 4.49 -6.62
C MET A 44 4.09 3.20 -6.00
N SER A 45 5.29 2.78 -6.41
CA SER A 45 6.09 1.79 -5.70
C SER A 45 7.15 2.50 -4.87
N VAL A 46 7.24 2.13 -3.59
CA VAL A 46 8.13 2.73 -2.59
C VAL A 46 9.07 1.67 -2.05
N SER A 47 10.37 1.93 -2.11
CA SER A 47 11.41 1.15 -1.45
C SER A 47 12.25 2.03 -0.54
N ASP A 48 13.21 1.43 0.17
CA ASP A 48 14.26 2.13 0.92
C ASP A 48 15.13 3.04 0.03
N GLN A 49 15.25 2.71 -1.26
CA GLN A 49 16.14 3.38 -2.20
C GLN A 49 15.43 4.41 -3.09
N SER A 50 14.13 4.23 -3.36
CA SER A 50 13.45 5.09 -4.34
C SER A 50 11.93 5.10 -4.19
N VAL A 51 11.33 6.12 -4.80
CA VAL A 51 9.88 6.21 -5.04
C VAL A 51 9.65 6.32 -6.54
N ARG A 52 8.76 5.49 -7.09
CA ARG A 52 8.45 5.44 -8.54
C ARG A 52 6.94 5.55 -8.77
N PRO A 53 6.43 6.68 -9.29
CA PRO A 53 5.01 6.86 -9.57
C PRO A 53 4.58 6.21 -10.91
N PHE A 54 3.29 5.92 -11.05
CA PHE A 54 2.63 5.51 -12.31
C PHE A 54 1.19 6.04 -12.39
#